data_AF-A0A2R7KIT6-F1
#
_entry.id   AF-A0A2R7KIT6-F1
#
_cell.length_a   1.000
_cell.length_b   1.000
_cell.length_c   1.000
_cell.angle_alpha   90.00
_cell.angle_beta   90.00
_cell.angle_gamma   90.00
#
_symmetry.space_group_name_H-M   'P 1'
#
loop_
_entity.id
_entity.type
_entity.pdbx_description
1 polymer ?
#
loop_
_entity_poly.entity_id
_entity_poly.type
_entity_poly.pdbx_seq_one_letter_code
_entity_poly.pdbx_strand_id
1 'polypeptide(L)'
;MTKYLQKTGAELFFALLQEIGNTRKPIEPLFWERLTHAHYTMTSDIFDIIANNNQKQTAKLLIGVRKLLVKLRQIKGVDLLIRFDPELTDIGGAAGKGEPDVFRLKLVHLVLVELDRVIDFIIDYKPIPRVPKKI
;
A
#
# COMPACT_ATOMS: atom_id res chain seq x y z
N MET A 1 28.07 -1.35 10.70
CA MET A 1 26.80 -1.84 10.12
C MET A 1 26.22 -0.76 9.25
N THR A 2 26.10 -1.05 7.97
CA THR A 2 25.78 -0.14 6.88
C THR A 2 24.34 0.38 6.99
N LYS A 3 24.19 1.70 6.84
CA LYS A 3 22.94 2.47 6.69
C LYS A 3 22.13 2.01 5.46
N TYR A 4 21.62 0.79 5.43
CA TYR A 4 20.42 0.54 4.65
C TYR A 4 19.30 1.27 5.40
N LEU A 5 18.90 2.43 4.90
CA LEU A 5 17.67 3.10 5.32
C LEU A 5 16.59 2.01 5.46
N GLN A 6 16.11 1.78 6.68
CA GLN A 6 14.91 0.98 6.87
C GLN A 6 13.83 1.62 6.00
N LYS A 7 13.37 0.90 4.98
CA LYS A 7 12.29 1.38 4.11
C LYS A 7 11.03 1.52 4.95
N THR A 8 10.30 2.61 4.73
CA THR A 8 8.96 2.80 5.29
C THR A 8 7.98 1.77 4.72
N GLY A 9 6.86 1.55 5.41
CA GLY A 9 5.82 0.62 4.92
C GLY A 9 5.32 0.99 3.51
N ALA A 10 5.14 2.28 3.23
CA ALA A 10 4.72 2.77 1.92
C ALA A 10 5.74 2.46 0.80
N GLU A 11 7.04 2.56 1.09
CA GLU A 11 8.10 2.23 0.14
C GLU A 11 8.17 0.72 -0.15
N LEU A 12 7.85 -0.11 0.84
CA LEU A 12 7.75 -1.56 0.67
C LEU A 12 6.58 -1.94 -0.26
N PHE A 13 5.40 -1.34 -0.04
CA PHE A 13 4.27 -1.51 -0.96
C PHE A 13 4.58 -1.04 -2.38
N PHE A 14 5.25 0.10 -2.51
CA PHE A 14 5.68 0.60 -3.81
C PHE A 14 6.64 -0.36 -4.51
N ALA A 15 7.61 -0.92 -3.79
CA ALA A 15 8.55 -1.89 -4.36
C ALA A 15 7.85 -3.15 -4.87
N LEU A 16 6.86 -3.68 -4.15
CA LEU A 16 6.06 -4.82 -4.59
C LEU A 16 5.30 -4.51 -5.89
N LEU A 17 4.65 -3.35 -5.98
CA LEU A 17 3.97 -2.94 -7.22
C LEU A 17 4.95 -2.74 -8.39
N GLN A 18 6.15 -2.20 -8.13
CA GLN A 18 7.18 -2.07 -9.16
C GLN A 18 7.66 -3.42 -9.68
N GLU A 19 7.85 -4.39 -8.79
CA GLU A 19 8.23 -5.75 -9.14
C GLU A 19 7.16 -6.43 -9.99
N ILE A 20 5.89 -6.33 -9.57
CA ILE A 20 4.76 -6.86 -10.34
C ILE A 20 4.69 -6.19 -11.71
N GLY A 21 4.90 -4.88 -11.80
CA GLY A 21 4.93 -4.16 -13.08
C GLY A 21 6.10 -4.52 -14.00
N ASN A 22 7.14 -5.18 -13.50
CA ASN A 22 8.30 -5.56 -14.31
C ASN A 22 8.12 -6.95 -14.94
N THR A 23 7.49 -6.99 -16.11
CA THR A 23 7.27 -8.24 -16.87
C THR A 23 8.54 -8.86 -17.44
N ARG A 24 9.69 -8.17 -17.40
CA ARG A 24 10.97 -8.70 -17.87
C ARG A 24 11.70 -9.53 -16.82
N LYS A 25 11.21 -9.55 -15.58
CA LYS A 25 11.80 -10.32 -14.47
C LYS A 25 10.75 -11.22 -13.85
N PRO A 26 11.11 -12.44 -13.42
CA PRO A 26 10.20 -13.24 -12.60
C PRO A 26 9.90 -12.51 -11.28
N ILE A 27 8.75 -12.83 -10.68
CA ILE A 27 8.44 -12.42 -9.31
C ILE A 27 9.42 -13.11 -8.39
N GLU A 28 10.02 -12.36 -7.47
CA GLU A 28 10.98 -12.91 -6.52
C GLU A 28 10.28 -13.88 -5.55
N PRO A 29 10.99 -14.93 -5.08
CA PRO A 29 10.48 -15.82 -4.05
C PRO A 29 10.00 -15.05 -2.81
N LEU A 30 9.15 -15.70 -2.01
CA LEU A 30 8.66 -15.16 -0.75
C LEU A 30 7.90 -13.82 -0.91
N PHE A 31 7.25 -13.61 -2.06
CA PHE A 31 6.40 -12.44 -2.31
C PHE A 31 5.39 -12.22 -1.18
N TRP A 32 4.75 -13.30 -0.71
CA TRP A 32 3.79 -13.25 0.39
C TRP A 32 4.38 -12.73 1.69
N GLU A 33 5.57 -13.21 2.07
CA GLU A 33 6.25 -12.76 3.29
C GLU A 33 6.64 -11.29 3.20
N ARG A 34 7.10 -10.85 2.01
CA ARG A 34 7.42 -9.44 1.77
C ARG A 34 6.17 -8.54 1.79
N LEU A 35 5.02 -9.04 1.32
CA LEU A 35 3.74 -8.35 1.44
C LEU A 35 3.29 -8.26 2.91
N THR A 36 3.36 -9.35 3.66
CA THR A 36 3.07 -9.36 5.11
C THR A 36 4.00 -8.40 5.84
N HIS A 37 5.28 -8.37 5.49
CA HIS A 37 6.25 -7.44 6.07
C HIS A 37 5.92 -5.99 5.73
N ALA A 38 5.52 -5.68 4.48
CA ALA A 38 5.09 -4.35 4.09
C ALA A 38 3.89 -3.86 4.92
N HIS A 39 2.88 -4.73 5.08
CA HIS A 39 1.71 -4.44 5.92
C HIS A 39 2.11 -4.20 7.38
N TYR A 40 2.90 -5.11 7.97
CA TYR A 40 3.37 -4.99 9.35
C TYR A 40 4.14 -3.68 9.59
N THR A 41 5.12 -3.37 8.74
CA THR A 41 5.90 -2.13 8.84
C THR A 41 5.00 -0.90 8.71
N MET A 42 4.05 -0.91 7.79
CA MET A 42 3.11 0.19 7.62
C MET A 42 2.22 0.40 8.85
N THR A 43 1.70 -0.68 9.44
CA THR A 43 0.91 -0.58 10.68
C THR A 43 1.76 -0.09 11.85
N SER A 44 3.02 -0.52 11.94
CA SER A 44 3.97 -0.06 12.95
C SER A 44 4.24 1.43 12.82
N ASP A 45 4.51 1.92 11.61
CA ASP A 45 4.70 3.35 11.30
C ASP A 45 3.49 4.18 11.76
N ILE A 46 2.26 3.66 11.56
CA ILE A 46 1.02 4.30 11.98
C ILE A 46 0.87 4.31 13.51
N PHE A 47 1.16 3.20 14.18
CA PHE A 47 1.09 3.13 15.64
C PHE A 47 2.13 4.03 16.30
N ASP A 48 3.32 4.17 15.73
CA ASP A 48 4.34 5.10 16.20
C ASP A 48 3.86 6.56 16.08
N ILE A 49 3.17 6.91 14.98
CA ILE A 49 2.52 8.22 14.84
C ILE A 49 1.47 8.43 15.94
N ILE A 50 0.65 7.42 16.25
CA ILE A 50 -0.40 7.51 17.26
C ILE A 50 0.20 7.65 18.67
N ALA A 51 1.19 6.83 19.01
CA ALA A 51 1.76 6.74 20.35
C ALA A 51 2.57 7.99 20.73
N ASN A 52 3.30 8.57 19.76
CA ASN A 52 4.28 9.61 20.02
C ASN A 52 3.76 11.05 19.80
N ASN A 53 2.51 11.23 19.37
CA ASN A 53 1.97 12.55 19.04
C ASN A 53 0.70 12.89 19.86
N ASN A 54 0.35 14.18 19.90
CA ASN A 54 -0.96 14.60 20.40
C ASN A 54 -2.05 14.40 19.33
N GLN A 55 -3.32 14.38 19.75
CA GLN A 55 -4.46 14.08 18.87
C GLN A 55 -4.48 14.94 17.58
N LYS A 56 -4.17 16.24 17.69
CA LYS A 56 -4.16 17.16 16.54
C LYS A 56 -3.03 16.82 15.55
N GLN A 57 -1.83 16.53 16.07
CA GLN A 57 -0.69 16.13 15.25
C GLN A 57 -0.89 14.75 14.62
N THR A 58 -1.36 13.77 15.39
CA THR A 58 -1.71 12.42 14.89
C THR A 58 -2.69 12.53 13.73
N ALA A 59 -3.80 13.25 13.88
CA ALA A 59 -4.78 13.42 12.80
C ALA A 59 -4.16 14.02 11.53
N LYS A 60 -3.33 15.06 11.67
CA LYS A 60 -2.64 15.69 10.53
C LYS A 60 -1.70 14.71 9.82
N LEU A 61 -0.90 13.95 10.58
CA LEU A 61 0.05 12.99 10.04
C LEU A 61 -0.66 11.82 9.35
N LEU A 62 -1.69 11.25 9.99
CA LEU A 62 -2.50 10.18 9.41
C LEU A 62 -3.22 10.60 8.13
N ILE A 63 -3.69 11.85 8.03
CA ILE A 63 -4.21 12.39 6.76
C ILE A 63 -3.12 12.40 5.68
N GLY A 64 -1.89 12.77 6.03
CA GLY A 64 -0.74 12.73 5.11
C GLY A 64 -0.44 11.32 4.62
N VAL A 65 -0.39 10.36 5.55
CA VAL A 65 -0.20 8.93 5.27
C VAL A 65 -1.31 8.41 4.36
N ARG A 66 -2.57 8.67 4.68
CA ARG A 66 -3.72 8.28 3.85
C ARG A 66 -3.58 8.79 2.42
N LYS A 67 -3.26 10.09 2.24
CA LYS A 67 -3.08 10.68 0.91
C LYS A 67 -1.96 9.97 0.13
N LEU A 68 -0.86 9.63 0.79
CA LEU A 68 0.24 8.87 0.18
C LEU A 68 -0.21 7.48 -0.28
N LEU A 69 -0.90 6.73 0.58
CA LEU A 69 -1.37 5.38 0.26
C LEU A 69 -2.44 5.38 -0.84
N VAL A 70 -3.40 6.31 -0.79
CA VAL A 70 -4.41 6.47 -1.85
C VAL A 70 -3.75 6.79 -3.19
N LYS A 71 -2.74 7.67 -3.19
CA LYS A 71 -1.97 7.99 -4.40
C LYS A 71 -1.22 6.76 -4.93
N LEU A 72 -0.63 5.96 -4.05
CA LEU A 72 0.04 4.72 -4.43
C LEU A 72 -0.95 3.72 -5.07
N ARG A 73 -2.11 3.54 -4.44
CA ARG A 73 -3.20 2.70 -4.94
C ARG A 73 -3.67 3.16 -6.32
N GLN A 74 -3.93 4.45 -6.49
CA GLN A 74 -4.45 5.01 -7.74
C GLN A 74 -3.41 4.98 -8.87
N ILE A 75 -2.20 5.47 -8.63
CA ILE A 75 -1.19 5.64 -9.70
C ILE A 75 -0.48 4.33 -10.04
N LYS A 76 -0.28 3.44 -9.07
CA LYS A 76 0.45 2.19 -9.33
C LYS A 76 -0.45 0.97 -9.33
N GLY A 77 -1.41 0.92 -8.42
CA GLY A 77 -2.38 -0.17 -8.39
C GLY A 77 -3.27 -0.22 -9.62
N VAL A 78 -4.03 0.85 -9.85
CA VAL A 78 -5.00 0.91 -10.96
C VAL A 78 -4.29 0.81 -12.31
N ASP A 79 -3.19 1.53 -12.52
CA ASP A 79 -2.39 1.42 -13.76
C ASP A 79 -1.98 -0.04 -14.05
N LEU A 80 -1.60 -0.81 -13.03
CA LEU A 80 -1.24 -2.22 -13.20
C LEU A 80 -2.44 -3.12 -13.42
N LEU A 81 -3.59 -2.84 -12.77
CA LEU A 81 -4.84 -3.55 -13.06
C LEU A 81 -5.22 -3.38 -14.52
N ILE A 82 -5.26 -2.15 -15.03
CA ILE A 82 -5.56 -1.83 -16.43
C ILE A 82 -4.56 -2.52 -17.37
N ARG A 83 -3.27 -2.50 -17.00
CA ARG A 83 -2.21 -3.10 -17.82
C ARG A 83 -2.34 -4.62 -17.94
N PHE A 84 -2.69 -5.31 -16.86
CA PHE A 84 -2.78 -6.78 -16.85
C PHE A 84 -4.17 -7.32 -17.16
N ASP A 85 -5.18 -6.47 -17.10
CA ASP A 85 -6.55 -6.73 -17.55
C ASP A 85 -7.11 -5.48 -18.26
N PRO A 86 -6.83 -5.33 -19.57
CA PRO A 86 -7.30 -4.20 -20.37
C PRO A 86 -8.84 -4.13 -20.48
N GLU A 87 -9.54 -5.24 -20.24
CA GLU A 87 -11.00 -5.30 -20.30
C GLU A 87 -11.65 -4.53 -19.13
N LEU A 88 -10.90 -4.26 -18.05
CA LEU A 88 -11.32 -3.34 -16.98
C LEU A 88 -11.54 -1.89 -17.45
N THR A 89 -11.07 -1.53 -18.65
CA THR A 89 -11.16 -0.17 -19.21
C THR A 89 -12.05 -0.05 -20.44
N ASP A 90 -12.93 -1.02 -20.72
CA ASP A 90 -13.75 -1.01 -21.95
C ASP A 90 -14.91 0.01 -21.92
N ILE A 91 -14.55 1.28 -21.74
CA ILE A 91 -15.30 2.49 -22.10
C ILE A 91 -14.61 3.20 -23.31
N GLY A 92 -13.65 2.55 -23.97
CA GLY A 92 -13.10 3.12 -25.22
C GLY A 92 -11.80 2.51 -25.70
N GLY A 93 -11.92 1.61 -26.69
CA GLY A 93 -10.92 1.47 -27.74
C GLY A 93 -9.83 0.45 -27.46
N ALA A 94 -10.08 -0.78 -27.92
CA ALA A 94 -9.09 -1.82 -28.07
C ALA A 94 -7.87 -1.35 -28.89
N ALA A 95 -6.72 -1.20 -28.22
CA ALA A 95 -5.42 -1.10 -28.87
C ALA A 95 -4.36 -1.82 -28.03
N GLY A 96 -4.13 -3.11 -28.36
CA GLY A 96 -3.05 -3.91 -27.78
C GLY A 96 -3.53 -5.07 -26.91
N LYS A 97 -4.30 -6.01 -27.47
CA LYS A 97 -4.67 -7.27 -26.80
C LYS A 97 -3.44 -8.20 -26.74
N GLY A 98 -2.61 -8.04 -25.71
CA GLY A 98 -1.82 -9.15 -25.19
C GLY A 98 -2.71 -10.05 -24.33
N GLU A 99 -2.35 -11.33 -24.16
CA GLU A 99 -3.04 -12.19 -23.20
C GLU A 99 -2.88 -11.64 -21.77
N PRO A 100 -3.93 -11.63 -20.94
CA PRO A 100 -3.85 -11.19 -19.55
C PRO A 100 -2.78 -11.97 -18.78
N ASP A 101 -1.87 -11.28 -18.09
CA ASP A 101 -0.99 -11.93 -17.10
C ASP A 101 -1.79 -12.12 -15.81
N VAL A 102 -2.63 -13.15 -15.81
CA VAL A 102 -3.57 -13.48 -14.72
C VAL A 102 -2.84 -13.67 -13.38
N PHE A 103 -1.61 -14.19 -13.41
CA PHE A 103 -0.83 -14.36 -12.19
C PHE A 103 -0.44 -13.00 -11.59
N ARG A 104 0.16 -12.11 -12.39
CA ARG A 104 0.51 -10.76 -11.93
C ARG A 104 -0.71 -9.95 -11.54
N LEU A 105 -1.81 -10.05 -12.28
CA LEU A 105 -3.08 -9.41 -11.94
C LEU A 105 -3.54 -9.81 -10.53
N LYS A 106 -3.53 -11.10 -10.21
CA LYS A 106 -3.85 -11.59 -8.86
C LYS A 106 -2.90 -11.00 -7.81
N LEU A 107 -1.59 -10.91 -8.09
CA LEU A 107 -0.64 -10.27 -7.17
C LEU A 107 -0.92 -8.78 -6.96
N VAL A 108 -1.30 -8.04 -8.01
CA VAL A 108 -1.74 -6.64 -7.85
C VAL A 108 -2.91 -6.57 -6.89
N HIS A 109 -3.96 -7.38 -7.11
CA HIS A 109 -5.12 -7.39 -6.21
C HIS A 109 -4.75 -7.66 -4.75
N LEU A 110 -3.86 -8.62 -4.50
CA LEU A 110 -3.39 -8.93 -3.15
C LEU A 110 -2.73 -7.72 -2.48
N VAL A 111 -1.85 -7.03 -3.20
CA VAL A 111 -1.20 -5.82 -2.69
C VAL A 111 -2.23 -4.71 -2.41
N LEU A 112 -3.22 -4.54 -3.29
CA LEU A 112 -4.26 -3.52 -3.12
C LEU A 112 -5.19 -3.82 -1.94
N VAL A 113 -5.53 -5.08 -1.71
CA VAL A 113 -6.33 -5.48 -0.54
C VAL A 113 -5.62 -5.11 0.76
N GLU A 114 -4.32 -5.39 0.88
CA GLU A 114 -3.57 -5.02 2.09
C GLU A 114 -3.39 -3.51 2.24
N LEU A 115 -3.21 -2.78 1.14
CA LEU A 115 -3.21 -1.30 1.16
C LEU A 115 -4.56 -0.74 1.60
N ASP A 116 -5.67 -1.28 1.08
CA ASP A 116 -7.03 -0.83 1.39
C ASP A 116 -7.35 -1.05 2.87
N ARG A 117 -6.96 -2.19 3.46
CA ARG A 117 -7.08 -2.44 4.91
C ARG A 117 -6.40 -1.35 5.75
N VAL A 118 -5.21 -0.91 5.36
CA VAL A 118 -4.49 0.15 6.07
C VAL A 118 -5.17 1.50 5.89
N ILE A 119 -5.65 1.80 4.69
CA ILE A 119 -6.38 3.03 4.39
C ILE A 119 -7.67 3.10 5.20
N ASP A 120 -8.43 2.00 5.24
CA ASP A 120 -9.69 1.90 5.98
C ASP A 120 -9.46 2.08 7.48
N PHE A 121 -8.42 1.45 8.04
CA PHE A 121 -8.02 1.69 9.43
C PHE A 121 -7.79 3.18 9.73
N ILE A 122 -7.08 3.90 8.84
CA ILE A 122 -6.81 5.33 9.04
C ILE A 122 -8.10 6.15 8.95
N ILE A 123 -9.04 5.78 8.07
CA ILE A 123 -10.33 6.45 7.91
C ILE A 123 -11.19 6.28 9.16
N ASP A 124 -11.22 5.05 9.69
CA ASP A 124 -12.07 4.67 10.83
C ASP A 124 -11.44 5.02 12.18
N TYR A 125 -10.16 5.41 12.20
CA TYR A 125 -9.47 5.79 13.42
C TYR A 125 -10.16 6.97 14.12
N LYS A 126 -10.78 6.66 15.26
CA LYS A 126 -11.28 7.65 16.22
C LYS A 126 -10.28 7.77 17.37
N PRO A 127 -9.86 8.99 17.77
CA PRO A 127 -8.97 9.15 18.91
C PRO A 127 -9.63 8.57 20.17
N ILE A 128 -8.96 7.62 20.81
CA ILE A 128 -9.39 7.14 22.13
C ILE A 128 -9.28 8.33 23.10
N PRO A 129 -10.31 8.63 23.91
CA PRO A 129 -10.21 9.63 24.97
C PRO A 129 -9.04 9.26 25.87
N ARG A 130 -8.10 10.17 26.10
CA ARG A 130 -6.97 9.90 26.99
C ARG A 130 -7.53 9.56 28.38
N VAL A 131 -7.26 8.35 28.87
CA VAL A 131 -7.46 8.03 30.29
C VAL A 131 -6.60 9.03 31.07
N PRO A 132 -7.17 9.81 32.00
CA PRO A 132 -6.39 10.76 32.78
C PRO A 132 -5.25 9.99 33.44
N LYS A 133 -4.00 10.42 33.22
CA LYS A 133 -2.89 9.94 34.04
C LYS A 133 -3.26 10.29 35.48
N LYS A 134 -3.36 9.28 36.36
CA LYS A 134 -3.52 9.53 37.80
C LYS A 134 -2.41 10.50 38.22
N ILE A 135 -2.84 11.64 38.77
CA ILE A 135 -1.99 12.67 39.37
C ILE A 135 -1.36 12.09 40.63
#